data_AF-A0A0B8PMJ8-F1
#
_entry.id   AF-A0A0B8PMJ8-F1
#
_cell.length_a   1.000
_cell.length_b   1.000
_cell.length_c   1.000
_cell.angle_alpha   90.00
_cell.angle_beta   90.00
_cell.angle_gamma   90.00
#
_symmetry.space_group_name_H-M   'P 1'
#
loop_
_entity.id
_entity.type
_entity.pdbx_description
1 polymer ?
#
loop_
_entity_poly.entity_id
_entity_poly.type
_entity_poly.pdbx_seq_one_letter_code
_entity_poly.pdbx_strand_id
1 'polypeptide(L)'
;MASEVSELNPGEHATCPRCHHHLLSSDTDPVHGPISYALASLIAFVASLAYPFMSFSVQGISQEISLYQSAEVLSTFDNTALGFILLASVLILPGIYLICVLYLYSCISFARLGSKYKSVQKGILKSLSRIKPWLMVDVFLIGVLVSLVKIASLAEVSMGISFWAFTVFTVLVVKTIAISDLHWVWSQLFPVSESKQALSGSVFQQKEHLACHVCGLIHEYSDNTLHCKRCHAHLHRFEPENNLQLVWALLLTSIIFYVPANLYPMMYTSAFGHAEGSTIMGGVILLWNMGSYPIAAVIFFASIFIPMAKMFALAYLYWNAKRVRNMPHADSYRFLKVYRITEFIGRWSMIDIFVVAILVALVQLEA
;
A
#
# COMPACT_ATOMS: atom_id res chain seq x y z
N MET A 1 -23.32 1.19 9.74
CA MET A 1 -24.46 0.34 10.10
C MET A 1 -23.88 -1.04 10.31
N ALA A 2 -24.12 -1.66 11.45
CA ALA A 2 -23.76 -3.05 11.66
C ALA A 2 -24.86 -3.92 11.02
N SER A 3 -24.47 -4.91 10.24
CA SER A 3 -25.39 -5.85 9.62
C SER A 3 -25.01 -7.25 10.06
N GLU A 4 -26.01 -8.00 10.53
CA GLU A 4 -25.84 -9.43 10.75
C GLU A 4 -25.71 -10.12 9.38
N VAL A 5 -24.63 -10.88 9.23
CA VAL A 5 -24.38 -11.68 8.03
C VAL A 5 -24.46 -13.14 8.47
N SER A 6 -25.37 -13.89 7.85
CA SER A 6 -25.46 -15.34 8.01
C SER A 6 -24.13 -15.99 7.61
N GLU A 7 -23.82 -17.16 8.19
CA GLU A 7 -22.63 -17.90 7.77
C GLU A 7 -22.71 -18.22 6.27
N LEU A 8 -21.71 -17.75 5.52
CA LEU A 8 -21.63 -17.91 4.07
C LEU A 8 -21.08 -19.31 3.74
N ASN A 9 -21.71 -20.01 2.80
CA ASN A 9 -21.15 -21.25 2.27
C ASN A 9 -19.89 -20.94 1.41
N PRO A 10 -18.99 -21.91 1.20
CA PRO A 10 -17.82 -21.74 0.34
C PRO A 10 -18.22 -21.25 -1.07
N GLY A 11 -17.64 -20.14 -1.52
CA GLY A 11 -17.94 -19.49 -2.80
C GLY A 11 -19.07 -18.46 -2.79
N GLU A 12 -19.79 -18.31 -1.67
CA GLU A 12 -20.80 -17.26 -1.52
C GLU A 12 -20.18 -15.91 -1.15
N HIS A 13 -20.83 -14.83 -1.57
CA HIS A 13 -20.41 -13.46 -1.30
C HIS A 13 -21.58 -12.64 -0.77
N ALA A 14 -21.33 -11.88 0.30
CA ALA A 14 -22.26 -10.91 0.85
C ALA A 14 -22.05 -9.55 0.17
N THR A 15 -23.13 -8.98 -0.37
CA THR A 15 -23.12 -7.61 -0.91
C THR A 15 -23.93 -6.66 -0.04
N CYS A 16 -23.49 -5.41 0.04
CA CYS A 16 -24.22 -4.38 0.74
C CYS A 16 -25.53 -4.05 -0.01
N PRO A 17 -26.71 -4.14 0.62
CA PRO A 17 -27.99 -3.88 -0.06
C PRO A 17 -28.17 -2.40 -0.48
N ARG A 18 -27.33 -1.49 0.03
CA ARG A 18 -27.42 -0.04 -0.26
C ARG A 18 -26.51 0.42 -1.38
N CYS A 19 -25.29 -0.10 -1.43
CA CYS A 19 -24.27 0.38 -2.35
C CYS A 19 -23.69 -0.72 -3.26
N HIS A 20 -24.24 -1.94 -3.16
CA HIS A 20 -23.83 -3.16 -3.85
C HIS A 20 -22.33 -3.46 -3.74
N HIS A 21 -21.67 -2.92 -2.72
CA HIS A 21 -20.27 -3.19 -2.47
C HIS A 21 -20.11 -4.56 -1.83
N HIS A 22 -19.08 -5.27 -2.26
CA HIS A 22 -18.68 -6.54 -1.68
C HIS A 22 -18.28 -6.34 -0.20
N LEU A 23 -18.91 -7.09 0.71
CA LEU A 23 -18.67 -7.00 2.15
C LEU A 23 -17.76 -8.14 2.63
N LEU A 24 -18.18 -9.37 2.36
CA LEU A 24 -17.44 -10.60 2.69
C LEU A 24 -17.57 -11.58 1.54
N SER A 25 -16.50 -12.29 1.23
CA SER A 25 -16.52 -13.51 0.43
C SER A 25 -16.06 -14.65 1.31
N SER A 26 -16.71 -15.79 1.18
CA SER A 26 -16.17 -17.05 1.69
C SER A 26 -15.37 -17.68 0.56
N ASP A 27 -14.04 -17.66 0.65
CA ASP A 27 -13.21 -18.39 -0.32
C ASP A 27 -13.47 -19.89 -0.21
N THR A 28 -13.31 -20.62 -1.33
CA THR A 28 -13.52 -22.07 -1.38
C THR A 28 -12.54 -22.82 -0.47
N ASP A 29 -11.31 -22.32 -0.36
CA ASP A 29 -10.22 -22.88 0.46
C ASP A 29 -9.57 -21.80 1.35
N PRO A 30 -10.23 -21.37 2.44
CA PRO A 30 -9.79 -20.23 3.24
C PRO A 30 -8.47 -20.47 3.99
N VAL A 31 -8.06 -21.74 4.17
CA VAL A 31 -6.81 -22.10 4.87
C VAL A 31 -5.69 -22.41 3.89
N HIS A 32 -5.93 -23.31 2.94
CA HIS A 32 -4.87 -23.84 2.07
C HIS A 32 -4.47 -22.87 0.96
N GLY A 33 -5.40 -22.05 0.44
CA GLY A 33 -5.10 -21.04 -0.58
C GLY A 33 -4.00 -20.07 -0.14
N PRO A 34 -4.18 -19.34 0.97
CA PRO A 34 -3.16 -18.43 1.51
C PRO A 34 -1.81 -19.11 1.78
N ILE A 35 -1.80 -20.35 2.27
CA ILE A 35 -0.56 -21.11 2.54
C ILE A 35 0.21 -21.37 1.24
N SER A 36 -0.47 -21.91 0.21
CA SER A 36 0.17 -22.24 -1.07
C SER A 36 0.71 -21.00 -1.77
N TYR A 37 -0.06 -19.91 -1.82
CA TYR A 37 0.40 -18.65 -2.41
C TYR A 37 1.53 -18.01 -1.60
N ALA A 38 1.48 -18.04 -0.27
CA ALA A 38 2.56 -17.50 0.57
C ALA A 38 3.86 -18.30 0.40
N LEU A 39 3.78 -19.63 0.32
CA LEU A 39 4.93 -20.50 0.08
C LEU A 39 5.52 -20.28 -1.32
N ALA A 40 4.68 -20.24 -2.36
CA ALA A 40 5.11 -19.96 -3.73
C ALA A 40 5.75 -18.56 -3.84
N SER A 41 5.16 -17.56 -3.17
CA SER A 41 5.73 -16.21 -3.09
C SER A 41 7.09 -16.21 -2.41
N LEU A 42 7.27 -16.98 -1.34
CA LEU A 42 8.55 -17.05 -0.63
C LEU A 42 9.64 -17.71 -1.49
N ILE A 43 9.30 -18.75 -2.25
CA ILE A 43 10.22 -19.38 -3.20
C ILE A 43 10.60 -18.40 -4.31
N ALA A 44 9.63 -17.72 -4.91
CA ALA A 44 9.87 -16.70 -5.94
C ALA A 44 10.70 -15.52 -5.40
N PHE A 45 10.47 -15.12 -4.14
CA PHE A 45 11.25 -14.10 -3.46
C PHE A 45 12.72 -14.49 -3.35
N VAL A 46 13.02 -15.70 -2.84
CA VAL A 46 14.39 -16.19 -2.73
C VAL A 46 15.03 -16.32 -4.11
N ALA A 47 14.30 -16.82 -5.11
CA ALA A 47 14.79 -16.91 -6.49
C ALA A 47 15.12 -15.54 -7.09
N SER A 48 14.35 -14.49 -6.76
CA SER A 48 14.60 -13.12 -7.21
C SER A 48 15.86 -12.46 -6.61
N LEU A 49 16.37 -13.02 -5.51
CA LEU A 49 17.58 -12.55 -4.83
C LEU A 49 18.85 -13.33 -5.22
N ALA A 50 18.70 -14.46 -5.92
CA ALA A 50 19.80 -15.39 -6.18
C ALA A 50 20.71 -14.98 -7.34
N TYR A 51 20.19 -14.21 -8.30
CA TYR A 51 20.90 -13.85 -9.53
C TYR A 51 20.91 -12.32 -9.77
N PRO A 52 21.77 -11.82 -10.67
CA PRO A 52 21.72 -10.43 -11.12
C PRO A 52 20.33 -10.05 -11.65
N PHE A 53 19.87 -8.85 -11.29
CA PHE A 53 18.57 -8.34 -11.70
C PHE A 53 18.60 -7.85 -13.14
N MET A 54 19.62 -7.07 -13.48
CA MET A 54 19.83 -6.51 -14.82
C MET A 54 21.33 -6.37 -15.09
N SER A 55 21.69 -6.48 -16.36
CA SER A 55 23.05 -6.20 -16.83
C SER A 55 23.02 -5.27 -18.03
N PHE A 56 24.03 -4.42 -18.12
CA PHE A 56 24.20 -3.45 -19.20
C PHE A 56 25.61 -3.55 -19.74
N SER A 57 25.73 -3.47 -21.06
CA SER A 57 27.01 -3.46 -21.76
C SER A 57 27.23 -2.07 -22.35
N VAL A 58 28.29 -1.40 -21.89
CA VAL A 58 28.77 -0.15 -22.49
C VAL A 58 30.20 -0.38 -22.94
N GLN A 59 30.47 -0.22 -24.24
CA GLN A 59 31.80 -0.41 -24.83
C GLN A 59 32.42 -1.80 -24.54
N GLY A 60 31.60 -2.83 -24.40
CA GLY A 60 32.04 -4.22 -24.19
C GLY A 60 32.33 -4.60 -22.73
N ILE A 61 32.17 -3.68 -21.78
CA ILE A 61 32.24 -3.98 -20.34
C ILE A 61 30.80 -4.19 -19.84
N SER A 62 30.50 -5.41 -19.40
CA SER A 62 29.22 -5.73 -18.77
C SER A 62 29.26 -5.43 -17.28
N GLN A 63 28.38 -4.57 -16.80
CA GLN A 63 28.11 -4.42 -15.37
C GLN A 63 26.78 -5.09 -15.01
N GLU A 64 26.77 -5.76 -13.87
CA GLU A 64 25.60 -6.47 -13.34
C GLU A 64 25.14 -5.79 -12.06
N ILE A 65 23.83 -5.53 -11.93
CA ILE A 65 23.22 -4.98 -10.72
C ILE A 65 22.27 -6.01 -10.13
N SER A 66 22.46 -6.33 -8.85
CA SER A 66 21.48 -7.06 -8.06
C SER A 66 20.54 -6.12 -7.28
N LEU A 67 19.38 -6.63 -6.87
CA LEU A 67 18.38 -5.85 -6.13
C LEU A 67 18.92 -5.29 -4.81
N TYR A 68 19.75 -6.05 -4.09
CA TYR A 68 20.31 -5.59 -2.82
C TYR A 68 21.43 -4.55 -3.02
N GLN A 69 22.28 -4.75 -4.03
CA GLN A 69 23.34 -3.79 -4.39
C GLN A 69 22.77 -2.44 -4.78
N SER A 70 21.60 -2.42 -5.43
CA SER A 70 20.91 -1.17 -5.79
C SER A 70 20.67 -0.27 -4.57
N ALA A 71 20.36 -0.86 -3.41
CA ALA A 71 20.16 -0.11 -2.16
C ALA A 71 21.48 0.33 -1.51
N GLU A 72 22.54 -0.46 -1.66
CA GLU A 72 23.89 -0.14 -1.16
C GLU A 72 24.53 1.03 -1.93
N VAL A 73 24.36 1.04 -3.25
CA VAL A 73 24.74 2.16 -4.12
C VAL A 73 24.08 3.44 -3.62
N LEU A 74 22.76 3.44 -3.41
CA LEU A 74 22.02 4.62 -2.93
C LEU A 74 22.45 5.08 -1.52
N SER A 75 22.92 4.16 -0.67
CA SER A 75 23.45 4.47 0.67
C SER A 75 24.83 5.13 0.65
N THR A 76 25.62 4.86 -0.39
CA THR A 76 27.00 5.38 -0.52
C THR A 76 27.01 6.83 -0.99
N PHE A 77 25.97 7.28 -1.70
CA PHE A 77 25.84 8.62 -2.25
C PHE A 77 24.97 9.57 -1.39
N ASP A 78 25.21 9.60 -0.07
CA ASP A 78 24.61 10.56 0.90
C ASP A 78 23.07 10.51 1.11
N ASN A 79 22.36 9.56 0.48
CA ASN A 79 20.90 9.39 0.61
C ASN A 79 20.50 8.10 1.34
N THR A 80 21.14 7.83 2.49
CA THR A 80 20.96 6.61 3.30
C THR A 80 19.50 6.31 3.66
N ALA A 81 18.70 7.36 3.90
CA ALA A 81 17.30 7.21 4.26
C ALA A 81 16.44 6.60 3.12
N LEU A 82 16.66 7.04 1.87
CA LEU A 82 15.92 6.54 0.72
C LEU A 82 16.28 5.08 0.42
N GLY A 83 17.56 4.74 0.49
CA GLY A 83 18.03 3.36 0.30
C GLY A 83 17.41 2.40 1.32
N PHE A 84 17.36 2.81 2.59
CA PHE A 84 16.71 2.01 3.64
C PHE A 84 15.21 1.85 3.42
N ILE A 85 14.50 2.90 3.02
CA ILE A 85 13.04 2.82 2.75
C ILE A 85 12.76 1.87 1.58
N LEU A 86 13.55 1.94 0.51
CA LEU A 86 13.42 1.06 -0.64
C LEU A 86 13.70 -0.40 -0.24
N LEU A 87 14.84 -0.66 0.42
CA LEU A 87 15.19 -1.99 0.91
C LEU A 87 14.12 -2.56 1.85
N ALA A 88 13.64 -1.73 2.78
CA ALA A 88 12.63 -2.13 3.74
C ALA A 88 11.29 -2.47 3.07
N SER A 89 10.81 -1.63 2.16
CA SER A 89 9.51 -1.80 1.49
C SER A 89 9.48 -2.90 0.43
N VAL A 90 10.60 -3.12 -0.27
CA VAL A 90 10.68 -4.07 -1.39
C VAL A 90 11.15 -5.45 -0.94
N LEU A 91 12.05 -5.54 0.04
CA LEU A 91 12.64 -6.82 0.47
C LEU A 91 12.22 -7.23 1.88
N ILE A 92 12.45 -6.38 2.88
CA ILE A 92 12.32 -6.77 4.30
C ILE A 92 10.86 -6.99 4.69
N LEU A 93 10.00 -6.00 4.44
CA LEU A 93 8.58 -6.04 4.84
C LEU A 93 7.80 -7.15 4.12
N PRO A 94 7.95 -7.38 2.79
CA PRO A 94 7.30 -8.50 2.12
C PRO A 94 7.78 -9.86 2.66
N GLY A 95 9.08 -10.02 2.92
CA GLY A 95 9.62 -11.24 3.52
C GLY A 95 9.01 -11.52 4.90
N ILE A 96 9.00 -10.52 5.78
CA ILE A 96 8.37 -10.62 7.11
C ILE A 96 6.88 -10.94 6.97
N TYR A 97 6.16 -10.26 6.08
CA TYR A 97 4.74 -10.47 5.86
C TYR A 97 4.43 -11.92 5.45
N LEU A 98 5.17 -12.46 4.47
CA LEU A 98 4.98 -13.82 3.98
C LEU A 98 5.26 -14.86 5.06
N ILE A 99 6.34 -14.72 5.83
CA ILE A 99 6.68 -15.63 6.92
C ILE A 99 5.59 -15.59 8.00
N CYS A 100 5.12 -14.41 8.38
CA CYS A 100 4.06 -14.25 9.38
C CYS A 100 2.72 -14.83 8.93
N VAL A 101 2.31 -14.61 7.68
CA VAL A 101 1.09 -15.20 7.10
C VAL A 101 1.20 -16.71 7.06
N LEU A 102 2.32 -17.25 6.54
CA LEU A 102 2.56 -18.69 6.49
C LEU A 102 2.49 -19.33 7.88
N TYR A 103 3.10 -18.70 8.89
CA TYR A 103 3.06 -19.15 10.28
C TYR A 103 1.63 -19.18 10.84
N LEU A 104 0.85 -18.10 10.67
CA LEU A 104 -0.52 -18.01 11.22
C LEU A 104 -1.46 -19.03 10.58
N TYR A 105 -1.47 -19.12 9.25
CA TYR A 105 -2.35 -20.07 8.56
C TYR A 105 -1.92 -21.52 8.79
N SER A 106 -0.60 -21.80 8.87
CA SER A 106 -0.12 -23.13 9.27
C SER A 106 -0.55 -23.47 10.70
N CYS A 107 -0.53 -22.52 11.63
CA CYS A 107 -0.98 -22.75 13.01
C CYS A 107 -2.46 -23.13 13.08
N ILE A 108 -3.30 -22.53 12.23
CA ILE A 108 -4.71 -22.88 12.08
C ILE A 108 -4.84 -24.27 11.44
N SER A 109 -4.13 -24.54 10.34
CA SER A 109 -4.18 -25.81 9.61
C SER A 109 -3.76 -27.01 10.47
N PHE A 110 -2.74 -26.85 11.32
CA PHE A 110 -2.28 -27.92 12.23
C PHE A 110 -3.04 -27.97 13.56
N ALA A 111 -4.16 -27.22 13.70
CA ALA A 111 -4.96 -27.10 14.91
C ALA A 111 -4.13 -26.80 16.19
N ARG A 112 -2.97 -26.15 16.05
CA ARG A 112 -2.07 -25.83 17.16
C ARG A 112 -2.55 -24.58 17.92
N LEU A 113 -3.76 -24.63 18.47
CA LEU A 113 -4.37 -23.53 19.25
C LEU A 113 -3.84 -23.45 20.71
N GLY A 114 -2.54 -23.71 20.91
CA GLY A 114 -1.92 -23.75 22.23
C GLY A 114 -1.88 -22.38 22.92
N SER A 115 -2.31 -22.33 24.19
CA SER A 115 -2.38 -21.12 25.02
C SER A 115 -1.04 -20.34 25.08
N LYS A 116 0.09 -21.06 24.98
CA LYS A 116 1.45 -20.52 25.10
C LYS A 116 1.82 -19.48 24.03
N TYR A 117 1.21 -19.55 22.83
CA TYR A 117 1.56 -18.68 21.71
C TYR A 117 0.55 -17.54 21.45
N LYS A 118 -0.50 -17.43 22.27
CA LYS A 118 -1.57 -16.45 22.07
C LYS A 118 -1.08 -15.00 22.03
N SER A 119 -0.15 -14.63 22.91
CA SER A 119 0.39 -13.25 22.93
C SER A 119 1.17 -12.92 21.66
N VAL A 120 2.01 -13.87 21.19
CA VAL A 120 2.81 -13.73 19.97
C VAL A 120 1.89 -13.64 18.74
N GLN A 121 0.88 -14.52 18.62
CA GLN A 121 -0.09 -14.49 17.53
C GLN A 121 -0.87 -13.17 17.48
N LYS A 122 -1.31 -12.64 18.64
CA LYS A 122 -1.93 -11.31 18.70
C LYS A 122 -0.99 -10.21 18.23
N GLY A 123 0.28 -10.26 18.64
CA GLY A 123 1.32 -9.32 18.21
C GLY A 123 1.52 -9.35 16.70
N ILE A 124 1.69 -10.54 16.12
CA ILE A 124 1.87 -10.74 14.68
C ILE A 124 0.67 -10.19 13.91
N LEU A 125 -0.57 -10.53 14.30
CA LEU A 125 -1.77 -10.03 13.62
C LEU A 125 -1.90 -8.51 13.65
N LYS A 126 -1.54 -7.88 14.77
CA LYS A 126 -1.46 -6.40 14.87
C LYS A 126 -0.39 -5.80 13.97
N SER A 127 0.77 -6.43 13.89
CA SER A 127 1.86 -5.96 13.03
C SER A 127 1.50 -6.13 11.55
N LEU A 128 0.90 -7.25 11.17
CA LEU A 128 0.47 -7.52 9.79
C LEU A 128 -0.54 -6.49 9.29
N SER A 129 -1.49 -6.05 10.12
CA SER A 129 -2.46 -5.02 9.72
C SER A 129 -1.80 -3.66 9.50
N ARG A 130 -0.68 -3.37 10.17
CA ARG A 130 0.13 -2.15 9.95
C ARG A 130 1.09 -2.26 8.78
N ILE A 131 1.64 -3.45 8.51
CA ILE A 131 2.62 -3.68 7.44
C ILE A 131 1.94 -3.74 6.07
N LYS A 132 0.73 -4.31 5.96
CA LYS A 132 0.02 -4.52 4.68
C LYS A 132 -0.02 -3.28 3.76
N PRO A 133 -0.24 -2.04 4.24
CA PRO A 133 -0.22 -0.84 3.40
C PRO A 133 1.15 -0.43 2.87
N TRP A 134 2.25 -0.86 3.52
CA TRP A 134 3.63 -0.52 3.16
C TRP A 134 4.24 -1.48 2.14
N LEU A 135 3.54 -2.57 1.82
CA LEU A 135 3.96 -3.52 0.80
C LEU A 135 3.71 -2.90 -0.58
N MET A 136 4.78 -2.37 -1.17
CA MET A 136 4.76 -1.61 -2.43
C MET A 136 5.59 -2.29 -3.53
N VAL A 137 5.67 -3.62 -3.48
CA VAL A 137 6.42 -4.42 -4.45
C VAL A 137 5.90 -4.22 -5.87
N ASP A 138 4.57 -4.11 -6.01
CA ASP A 138 3.87 -3.82 -7.26
C ASP A 138 4.22 -2.44 -7.81
N VAL A 139 4.23 -1.43 -6.95
CA VAL A 139 4.61 -0.06 -7.29
C VAL A 139 6.07 0.01 -7.74
N PHE A 140 6.97 -0.68 -7.04
CA PHE A 140 8.38 -0.76 -7.39
C PHE A 140 8.60 -1.44 -8.76
N LEU A 141 7.89 -2.54 -9.06
CA LEU A 141 7.98 -3.21 -10.37
C LEU A 141 7.64 -2.25 -11.52
N ILE A 142 6.59 -1.44 -11.37
CA ILE A 142 6.24 -0.42 -12.37
C ILE A 142 7.35 0.64 -12.49
N GLY A 143 7.90 1.10 -11.37
CA GLY A 143 9.02 2.04 -11.36
C GLY A 143 10.23 1.51 -12.14
N VAL A 144 10.60 0.26 -11.91
CA VAL A 144 11.66 -0.44 -12.66
C VAL A 144 11.34 -0.50 -14.15
N LEU A 145 10.12 -0.89 -14.54
CA LEU A 145 9.73 -0.99 -15.94
C LEU A 145 9.84 0.37 -16.66
N VAL A 146 9.40 1.45 -16.02
CA VAL A 146 9.49 2.81 -16.58
C VAL A 146 10.96 3.24 -16.73
N SER A 147 11.79 2.95 -15.72
CA SER A 147 13.22 3.24 -15.80
C SER A 147 13.93 2.42 -16.87
N LEU A 148 13.60 1.14 -17.04
CA LEU A 148 14.16 0.26 -18.07
C LEU A 148 13.90 0.81 -19.48
N VAL A 149 12.72 1.37 -19.75
CA VAL A 149 12.42 2.02 -21.05
C VAL A 149 13.38 3.17 -21.33
N LYS A 150 13.83 3.91 -20.30
CA LYS A 150 14.82 4.97 -20.49
C LYS A 150 16.19 4.41 -20.82
N ILE A 151 16.65 3.42 -20.06
CA ILE A 151 17.99 2.85 -20.21
C ILE A 151 18.11 2.14 -21.56
N ALA A 152 17.08 1.42 -21.99
CA ALA A 152 17.06 0.73 -23.28
C ALA A 152 17.16 1.70 -24.49
N SER A 153 16.89 2.99 -24.30
CA SER A 153 17.12 4.01 -25.34
C SER A 153 18.58 4.48 -25.43
N LEU A 154 19.39 4.17 -24.41
CA LEU A 154 20.79 4.62 -24.27
C LEU A 154 21.79 3.47 -24.42
N ALA A 155 21.43 2.25 -24.01
CA ALA A 155 22.30 1.08 -23.99
C ALA A 155 21.56 -0.24 -24.26
N GLU A 156 22.30 -1.28 -24.64
CA GLU A 156 21.78 -2.65 -24.68
C GLU A 156 21.61 -3.18 -23.25
N VAL A 157 20.36 -3.45 -22.88
CA VAL A 157 19.99 -3.96 -21.56
C VAL A 157 19.52 -5.40 -21.68
N SER A 158 20.21 -6.32 -20.99
CA SER A 158 19.76 -7.70 -20.83
C SER A 158 19.12 -7.92 -19.47
N MET A 159 17.95 -8.56 -19.46
CA MET A 159 17.23 -8.89 -18.24
C MET A 159 17.74 -10.21 -17.66
N GLY A 160 18.14 -10.19 -16.39
CA GLY A 160 18.52 -11.40 -15.67
C GLY A 160 17.30 -12.26 -15.29
N ILE A 161 17.55 -13.50 -14.89
CA ILE A 161 16.48 -14.40 -14.42
C ILE A 161 15.77 -13.85 -13.17
N SER A 162 16.46 -13.06 -12.35
CA SER A 162 15.89 -12.42 -11.17
C SER A 162 14.79 -11.41 -11.49
N PHE A 163 14.84 -10.73 -12.64
CA PHE A 163 13.77 -9.82 -13.07
C PHE A 163 12.44 -10.56 -13.27
N TRP A 164 12.50 -11.71 -13.96
CA TRP A 164 11.32 -12.54 -14.20
C TRP A 164 10.83 -13.19 -12.90
N ALA A 165 11.75 -13.69 -12.05
CA ALA A 165 11.41 -14.21 -10.73
C ALA A 165 10.75 -13.13 -9.85
N PHE A 166 11.24 -11.89 -9.89
CA PHE A 166 10.68 -10.76 -9.16
C PHE A 166 9.28 -10.37 -9.68
N THR A 167 9.05 -10.45 -10.99
CA THR A 167 7.73 -10.23 -11.60
C THR A 167 6.72 -11.27 -11.11
N VAL A 168 7.10 -12.56 -11.12
CA VAL A 168 6.27 -13.65 -10.58
C VAL A 168 6.02 -13.46 -9.08
N PHE A 169 7.07 -13.15 -8.31
CA PHE A 169 6.97 -12.83 -6.88
C PHE A 169 5.96 -11.71 -6.61
N THR A 170 6.03 -10.62 -7.37
CA THR A 170 5.13 -9.46 -7.23
C THR A 170 3.66 -9.88 -7.39
N VAL A 171 3.35 -10.63 -8.45
CA VAL A 171 1.99 -11.11 -8.71
C VAL A 171 1.51 -12.04 -7.60
N LEU A 172 2.35 -12.97 -7.16
CA LEU A 172 2.02 -13.93 -6.10
C LEU A 172 1.82 -13.25 -4.74
N VAL A 173 2.63 -12.25 -4.39
CA VAL A 173 2.47 -11.47 -3.16
C VAL A 173 1.17 -10.68 -3.18
N VAL A 174 0.85 -10.00 -4.29
CA VAL A 174 -0.41 -9.27 -4.44
C VAL A 174 -1.61 -10.21 -4.29
N LYS A 175 -1.55 -11.41 -4.89
CA LYS A 175 -2.56 -12.45 -4.70
C LYS A 175 -2.64 -12.93 -3.26
N THR A 176 -1.50 -13.16 -2.60
CA THR A 176 -1.45 -13.55 -1.18
C THR A 176 -2.13 -12.49 -0.30
N ILE A 177 -1.86 -11.20 -0.53
CA ILE A 177 -2.45 -10.08 0.22
C ILE A 177 -3.97 -9.97 -0.01
N ALA A 178 -4.42 -10.27 -1.23
CA ALA A 178 -5.83 -10.20 -1.63
C ALA A 178 -6.66 -11.33 -1.01
N ILE A 179 -6.13 -12.56 -0.99
CA ILE A 179 -6.81 -13.75 -0.47
C ILE A 179 -6.67 -13.83 1.07
N SER A 180 -5.60 -13.27 1.64
CA SER A 180 -5.39 -13.29 3.10
C SER A 180 -6.35 -12.34 3.84
N ASP A 181 -7.45 -12.88 4.36
CA ASP A 181 -8.34 -12.15 5.27
C ASP A 181 -7.86 -12.26 6.74
N LEU A 182 -7.21 -11.20 7.22
CA LEU A 182 -6.77 -11.10 8.60
C LEU A 182 -7.94 -11.11 9.60
N HIS A 183 -9.12 -10.59 9.23
CA HIS A 183 -10.29 -10.57 10.11
C HIS A 183 -10.81 -11.98 10.36
N TRP A 184 -10.86 -12.79 9.31
CA TRP A 184 -11.16 -14.22 9.42
C TRP A 184 -10.16 -14.93 10.34
N VAL A 185 -8.85 -14.74 10.14
CA VAL A 185 -7.80 -15.35 11.01
C VAL A 185 -7.98 -14.97 12.48
N TRP A 186 -8.31 -13.72 12.76
CA TRP A 186 -8.60 -13.30 14.13
C TRP A 186 -9.83 -14.01 14.73
N SER A 187 -10.89 -14.22 13.95
CA SER A 187 -12.10 -14.91 14.43
C SER A 187 -11.85 -16.38 14.76
N GLN A 188 -10.98 -17.04 14.00
CA GLN A 188 -10.59 -18.43 14.23
C GLN A 188 -9.68 -18.60 15.43
N LEU A 189 -8.66 -17.74 15.59
CA LEU A 189 -7.69 -17.84 16.68
C LEU A 189 -8.21 -17.27 18.01
N PHE A 190 -9.07 -16.25 17.95
CA PHE A 190 -9.60 -15.53 19.11
C PHE A 190 -11.10 -15.29 18.97
N PRO A 191 -11.94 -16.35 18.97
CA PRO A 191 -13.38 -16.19 18.94
C PRO A 191 -13.85 -15.41 20.16
N VAL A 192 -14.71 -14.41 19.94
CA VAL A 192 -15.36 -13.66 21.01
C VAL A 192 -16.87 -13.91 20.89
N SER A 193 -17.46 -14.49 21.91
CA SER A 193 -18.91 -14.71 22.01
C SER A 193 -19.59 -13.44 22.56
N GLU A 194 -19.67 -12.39 21.75
CA GLU A 194 -20.58 -11.27 22.03
C GLU A 194 -21.90 -11.50 21.29
N SER A 195 -23.01 -11.10 21.91
CA SER A 195 -24.37 -11.27 21.38
C SER A 195 -24.51 -10.58 20.02
N LYS A 196 -24.43 -11.37 18.94
CA LYS A 196 -24.53 -10.91 17.55
C LYS A 196 -25.86 -10.19 17.25
N GLN A 197 -26.91 -10.47 18.02
CA GLN A 197 -28.28 -10.01 17.78
C GLN A 197 -28.57 -8.60 18.31
N ALA A 198 -27.90 -8.14 19.38
CA ALA A 198 -28.21 -6.85 20.00
C ALA A 198 -27.78 -5.63 19.16
N LEU A 199 -26.85 -5.81 18.21
CA LEU A 199 -26.20 -4.73 17.48
C LEU A 199 -26.62 -4.66 16.00
N SER A 200 -27.44 -5.60 15.51
CA SER A 200 -27.88 -5.59 14.12
C SER A 200 -28.74 -4.35 13.83
N GLY A 201 -28.44 -3.65 12.74
CA GLY A 201 -29.09 -2.41 12.37
C GLY A 201 -28.51 -1.16 13.04
N SER A 202 -27.64 -1.31 14.04
CA SER A 202 -27.10 -0.17 14.78
C SER A 202 -26.27 0.75 13.88
N VAL A 203 -26.33 2.05 14.16
CA VAL A 203 -25.73 3.13 13.37
C VAL A 203 -24.60 3.78 14.17
N PHE A 204 -23.38 3.68 13.64
CA PHE A 204 -22.18 4.27 14.23
C PHE A 204 -22.32 5.78 14.51
N GLN A 205 -23.05 6.50 13.65
CA GLN A 205 -23.32 7.94 13.78
C GLN A 205 -24.21 8.29 14.98
N GLN A 206 -25.05 7.34 15.43
CA GLN A 206 -25.93 7.52 16.58
C GLN A 206 -25.26 7.09 17.89
N LYS A 207 -23.96 6.77 17.87
CA LYS A 207 -23.20 6.27 19.03
C LYS A 207 -23.82 5.02 19.64
N GLU A 208 -24.26 4.09 18.80
CA GLU A 208 -24.82 2.81 19.27
C GLU A 208 -23.77 1.70 19.35
N HIS A 209 -22.71 1.80 18.52
CA HIS A 209 -21.61 0.84 18.52
C HIS A 209 -20.26 1.50 18.23
N LEU A 210 -19.19 0.79 18.57
CA LEU A 210 -17.80 1.10 18.24
C LEU A 210 -17.19 -0.07 17.48
N ALA A 211 -16.50 0.19 16.36
CA ALA A 211 -15.80 -0.84 15.60
C ALA A 211 -14.29 -0.75 15.82
N CYS A 212 -13.64 -1.89 16.08
CA CYS A 212 -12.19 -1.94 16.20
C CYS A 212 -11.53 -1.90 14.81
N HIS A 213 -10.68 -0.89 14.54
CA HIS A 213 -9.96 -0.78 13.27
C HIS A 213 -8.88 -1.86 13.02
N VAL A 214 -8.42 -2.54 14.08
CA VAL A 214 -7.35 -3.55 13.97
C VAL A 214 -7.90 -4.93 13.67
N CYS A 215 -9.00 -5.28 14.33
CA CYS A 215 -9.53 -6.64 14.30
C CYS A 215 -10.98 -6.69 13.77
N GLY A 216 -11.68 -5.56 13.65
CA GLY A 216 -13.05 -5.51 13.15
C GLY A 216 -14.12 -6.01 14.12
N LEU A 217 -13.77 -6.34 15.37
CA LEU A 217 -14.77 -6.63 16.40
C LEU A 217 -15.63 -5.39 16.66
N ILE A 218 -16.95 -5.58 16.67
CA ILE A 218 -17.95 -4.54 16.96
C ILE A 218 -18.32 -4.65 18.44
N HIS A 219 -18.30 -3.51 19.11
CA HIS A 219 -18.61 -3.33 20.51
C HIS A 219 -19.86 -2.47 20.65
N GLU A 220 -20.67 -2.73 21.68
CA GLU A 220 -21.68 -1.77 22.11
C GLU A 220 -21.01 -0.48 22.58
N TYR A 221 -21.62 0.67 22.26
CA TYR A 221 -21.08 1.95 22.68
C TYR A 221 -21.24 2.11 24.20
N SER A 222 -20.13 2.38 24.89
CA SER A 222 -20.12 2.76 26.29
C SER A 222 -18.98 3.75 26.54
N ASP A 223 -19.23 4.77 27.35
CA ASP A 223 -18.22 5.78 27.69
C ASP A 223 -17.01 5.18 28.43
N ASN A 224 -17.16 4.01 29.06
CA ASN A 224 -16.06 3.30 29.72
C ASN A 224 -15.30 2.33 28.79
N THR A 225 -15.82 2.04 27.60
CA THR A 225 -15.19 1.12 26.64
C THR A 225 -14.14 1.84 25.78
N LEU A 226 -12.90 1.91 26.27
CA LEU A 226 -11.77 2.53 25.56
C LEU A 226 -10.92 1.53 24.77
N HIS A 227 -10.97 0.25 25.12
CA HIS A 227 -10.11 -0.78 24.54
C HIS A 227 -10.91 -1.97 24.01
N CYS A 228 -10.44 -2.52 22.88
CA CYS A 228 -11.02 -3.72 22.29
C CYS A 228 -10.79 -4.95 23.19
N LYS A 229 -11.81 -5.79 23.36
CA LYS A 229 -11.77 -7.00 24.20
C LYS A 229 -10.93 -8.11 23.56
N ARG A 230 -10.86 -8.14 22.22
CA ARG A 230 -10.08 -9.14 21.47
C ARG A 230 -8.61 -8.77 21.36
N CYS A 231 -8.34 -7.61 20.77
CA CYS A 231 -6.97 -7.18 20.44
C CYS A 231 -6.39 -6.14 21.41
N HIS A 232 -7.16 -5.56 22.33
CA HIS A 232 -6.70 -4.48 23.23
C HIS A 232 -6.19 -3.22 22.50
N ALA A 233 -6.56 -3.01 21.24
CA ALA A 233 -6.34 -1.73 20.57
C ALA A 233 -7.30 -0.66 21.11
N HIS A 234 -6.89 0.60 21.06
CA HIS A 234 -7.76 1.73 21.41
C HIS A 234 -8.94 1.83 20.43
N LEU A 235 -10.15 1.99 20.97
CA LEU A 235 -11.38 2.19 20.19
C LEU A 235 -11.56 3.69 19.91
N HIS A 236 -11.82 4.05 18.66
CA HIS A 236 -12.03 5.43 18.26
C HIS A 236 -13.52 5.77 18.30
N ARG A 237 -13.85 6.86 19.01
CA ARG A 237 -15.23 7.38 19.10
C ARG A 237 -15.56 8.20 17.86
N PHE A 238 -16.85 8.26 17.53
CA PHE A 238 -17.32 9.11 16.45
C PHE A 238 -17.47 10.56 16.93
N GLU A 239 -16.48 11.39 16.60
CA GLU A 239 -16.46 12.83 16.88
C GLU A 239 -16.34 13.63 15.56
N PRO A 240 -17.47 13.85 14.85
CA PRO A 240 -17.43 14.35 13.48
C PRO A 240 -16.84 15.76 13.36
N GLU A 241 -17.04 16.63 14.35
CA GLU A 241 -16.55 18.01 14.31
C GLU A 241 -15.03 18.08 14.47
N ASN A 242 -14.50 17.42 15.51
CA ASN A 242 -13.06 17.31 15.77
C ASN A 242 -12.34 16.63 14.60
N ASN A 243 -12.89 15.51 14.10
CA ASN A 243 -12.31 14.78 12.98
C ASN A 243 -12.28 15.63 11.71
N LEU A 244 -13.36 16.37 11.42
CA LEU A 244 -13.41 17.23 10.24
C LEU A 244 -12.40 18.38 10.34
N GLN A 245 -12.24 19.00 11.51
CA GLN A 245 -11.23 20.03 11.75
C GLN A 245 -9.81 19.49 11.52
N LEU A 246 -9.47 18.35 12.14
CA LEU A 246 -8.14 17.73 12.00
C LEU A 246 -7.83 17.41 10.53
N VAL A 247 -8.81 16.88 9.82
CA VAL A 247 -8.66 16.46 8.43
C VAL A 247 -8.52 17.66 7.48
N TRP A 248 -9.21 18.79 7.74
CA TRP A 248 -8.97 20.05 7.04
C TRP A 248 -7.58 20.63 7.33
N ALA A 249 -7.13 20.56 8.59
CA ALA A 249 -5.79 21.01 8.96
C ALA A 249 -4.71 20.22 8.21
N LEU A 250 -4.82 18.89 8.16
CA LEU A 250 -3.91 18.04 7.39
C LEU A 250 -3.94 18.33 5.88
N LEU A 251 -5.13 18.61 5.32
CA LEU A 251 -5.26 18.98 3.91
C LEU A 251 -4.54 20.30 3.61
N LEU A 252 -4.72 21.31 4.47
CA LEU A 252 -4.06 22.60 4.32
C LEU A 252 -2.54 22.49 4.48
N THR A 253 -2.06 21.70 5.45
CA THR A 253 -0.63 21.36 5.58
C THR A 253 -0.08 20.70 4.32
N SER A 254 -0.83 19.74 3.75
CA SER A 254 -0.43 19.08 2.50
C SER A 254 -0.32 20.06 1.33
N ILE A 255 -1.24 21.03 1.22
CA ILE A 255 -1.20 22.07 0.18
C ILE A 255 0.02 22.97 0.38
N ILE A 256 0.31 23.38 1.63
CA ILE A 256 1.47 24.21 1.94
C ILE A 256 2.78 23.52 1.53
N PHE A 257 2.95 22.23 1.82
CA PHE A 257 4.16 21.50 1.42
C PHE A 257 4.22 21.12 -0.06
N TYR A 258 3.08 21.05 -0.75
CA TYR A 258 3.05 20.78 -2.18
C TYR A 258 3.66 21.91 -3.02
N VAL A 259 3.51 23.17 -2.57
CA VAL A 259 4.07 24.35 -3.25
C VAL A 259 5.60 24.31 -3.35
N PRO A 260 6.37 24.24 -2.24
CA PRO A 260 7.83 24.18 -2.32
C PRO A 260 8.32 22.91 -3.00
N ALA A 261 7.62 21.78 -2.86
CA ALA A 261 8.00 20.52 -3.52
C ALA A 261 7.98 20.62 -5.06
N ASN A 262 7.11 21.46 -5.64
CA ASN A 262 7.04 21.65 -7.09
C ASN A 262 7.82 22.87 -7.59
N LEU A 263 8.07 23.86 -6.72
CA LEU A 263 8.79 25.09 -7.07
C LEU A 263 10.30 24.97 -6.88
N TYR A 264 10.77 24.19 -5.91
CA TYR A 264 12.19 24.05 -5.64
C TYR A 264 12.85 23.04 -6.57
N PRO A 265 14.10 23.29 -6.98
CA PRO A 265 14.84 22.34 -7.81
C PRO A 265 15.02 21.03 -7.08
N MET A 266 14.64 19.95 -7.75
CA MET A 266 14.86 18.59 -7.26
C MET A 266 16.28 18.12 -7.54
N MET A 267 16.83 18.53 -8.69
CA MET A 267 18.13 18.10 -9.18
C MET A 267 18.87 19.29 -9.78
N TYR A 268 20.15 19.42 -9.43
CA TYR A 268 21.06 20.36 -10.07
C TYR A 268 21.96 19.59 -11.03
N THR A 269 21.94 19.96 -12.30
CA THR A 269 22.90 19.43 -13.30
C THR A 269 23.97 20.48 -13.53
N SER A 270 25.23 20.13 -13.31
CA SER A 270 26.37 21.00 -13.61
C SER A 270 26.84 20.74 -15.04
N ALA A 271 26.59 21.70 -15.93
CA ALA A 271 27.18 21.71 -17.27
C ALA A 271 27.98 23.01 -17.44
N PHE A 272 29.25 22.90 -17.84
CA PHE A 272 30.12 24.05 -18.16
C PHE A 272 30.16 25.17 -17.09
N GLY A 273 30.22 24.79 -15.80
CA GLY A 273 30.36 25.75 -14.69
C GLY A 273 29.07 26.49 -14.28
N HIS A 274 27.95 26.24 -14.95
CA HIS A 274 26.63 26.71 -14.54
C HIS A 274 25.80 25.54 -14.01
N ALA A 275 25.40 25.63 -12.74
CA ALA A 275 24.47 24.68 -12.15
C ALA A 275 23.04 25.16 -12.44
N GLU A 276 22.34 24.49 -13.34
CA GLU A 276 20.91 24.71 -13.55
C GLU A 276 20.11 23.71 -12.71
N GLY A 277 19.22 24.26 -11.87
CA GLY A 277 18.29 23.47 -11.09
C GLY A 277 17.05 23.14 -11.91
N SER A 278 16.71 21.85 -12.01
CA SER A 278 15.48 21.38 -12.65
C SER A 278 14.40 21.09 -11.60
N THR A 279 13.24 21.74 -11.75
CA THR A 279 12.03 21.38 -10.99
C THR A 279 11.42 20.10 -11.58
N ILE A 280 10.45 19.49 -10.89
CA ILE A 280 9.73 18.32 -11.39
C ILE A 280 9.14 18.60 -12.79
N MET A 281 8.47 19.75 -12.95
CA MET A 281 7.91 20.15 -14.25
C MET A 281 9.00 20.44 -15.28
N GLY A 282 10.12 21.06 -14.87
CA GLY A 282 11.27 21.26 -15.73
C GLY A 282 11.84 19.95 -16.26
N GLY A 283 11.97 18.93 -15.40
CA GLY A 283 12.39 17.58 -15.77
C GLY A 283 11.42 16.90 -16.75
N VAL A 284 10.10 17.04 -16.53
CA VAL A 284 9.08 16.55 -17.47
C VAL A 284 9.23 17.19 -18.84
N ILE A 285 9.39 18.53 -18.91
CA ILE A 285 9.54 19.26 -20.19
C ILE A 285 10.84 18.84 -20.90
N LEU A 286 11.93 18.72 -20.16
CA LEU A 286 13.22 18.29 -20.72
C LEU A 286 13.12 16.88 -21.32
N LEU A 287 12.54 15.93 -20.59
CA LEU A 287 12.33 14.56 -21.07
C LEU A 287 11.36 14.49 -22.25
N TRP A 288 10.37 15.37 -22.29
CA TRP A 288 9.45 15.50 -23.42
C TRP A 288 10.17 15.97 -24.68
N ASN A 289 11.02 17.00 -24.56
CA ASN A 289 11.82 17.52 -25.67
C ASN A 289 12.87 16.53 -26.17
N MET A 290 13.39 15.68 -25.29
CA MET A 290 14.28 14.57 -25.64
C MET A 290 13.56 13.39 -26.32
N GLY A 291 12.24 13.47 -26.55
CA GLY A 291 11.44 12.41 -27.19
C GLY A 291 11.04 11.26 -26.26
N SER A 292 11.40 11.30 -24.97
CA SER A 292 11.02 10.30 -23.96
C SER A 292 9.62 10.54 -23.38
N TYR A 293 8.62 10.61 -24.27
CA TYR A 293 7.22 10.91 -23.91
C TYR A 293 6.62 9.99 -22.83
N PRO A 294 6.80 8.65 -22.86
CA PRO A 294 6.18 7.76 -21.86
C PRO A 294 6.68 8.05 -20.43
N ILE A 295 7.96 8.36 -20.28
CA ILE A 295 8.58 8.61 -18.97
C ILE A 295 8.15 9.98 -18.44
N ALA A 296 8.17 10.99 -19.30
CA ALA A 296 7.67 12.32 -18.97
C ALA A 296 6.20 12.27 -18.50
N ALA A 297 5.36 11.48 -19.17
CA ALA A 297 3.97 11.27 -18.78
C ALA A 297 3.85 10.62 -17.41
N VAL A 298 4.61 9.55 -17.12
CA VAL A 298 4.57 8.87 -15.81
C VAL A 298 4.93 9.84 -14.68
N ILE A 299 6.01 10.61 -14.82
CA ILE A 299 6.45 11.58 -13.80
C ILE A 299 5.40 12.67 -13.61
N PHE A 300 4.85 13.22 -14.70
CA PHE A 300 3.80 14.23 -14.63
C PHE A 300 2.55 13.71 -13.90
N PHE A 301 2.07 12.52 -14.27
CA PHE A 301 0.87 11.95 -13.66
C PHE A 301 1.10 11.60 -12.19
N ALA A 302 2.24 11.00 -11.86
CA ALA A 302 2.57 10.56 -10.50
C ALA A 302 2.83 11.71 -9.54
N SER A 303 3.63 12.71 -9.94
CA SER A 303 4.12 13.75 -9.02
C SER A 303 3.29 15.03 -9.02
N ILE A 304 2.54 15.31 -10.09
CA ILE A 304 1.75 16.54 -10.22
C ILE A 304 0.26 16.24 -10.25
N PHE A 305 -0.20 15.48 -11.24
CA PHE A 305 -1.64 15.30 -11.47
C PHE A 305 -2.33 14.54 -10.33
N ILE A 306 -1.79 13.38 -9.92
CA ILE A 306 -2.41 12.52 -8.89
C ILE A 306 -2.49 13.24 -7.52
N PRO A 307 -1.42 13.87 -6.99
CA PRO A 307 -1.49 14.61 -5.74
C PRO A 307 -2.51 15.76 -5.78
N MET A 308 -2.54 16.55 -6.86
CA MET A 308 -3.55 17.60 -7.02
C MET A 308 -4.97 17.03 -7.04
N ALA A 309 -5.22 15.99 -7.85
CA ALA A 309 -6.52 15.34 -7.93
C ALA A 309 -6.97 14.81 -6.56
N LYS A 310 -6.05 14.25 -5.76
CA LYS A 310 -6.31 13.78 -4.40
C LYS A 310 -6.67 14.94 -3.46
N MET A 311 -5.92 16.05 -3.49
CA MET A 311 -6.24 17.23 -2.67
C MET A 311 -7.61 17.81 -3.02
N PHE A 312 -7.95 17.94 -4.30
CA PHE A 312 -9.26 18.42 -4.74
C PHE A 312 -10.39 17.46 -4.37
N ALA A 313 -10.20 16.14 -4.56
CA ALA A 313 -11.20 15.14 -4.19
C ALA A 313 -11.47 15.15 -2.68
N LEU A 314 -10.42 15.24 -1.85
CA LEU A 314 -10.56 15.32 -0.40
C LEU A 314 -11.22 16.64 0.02
N ALA A 315 -10.81 17.78 -0.55
CA ALA A 315 -11.47 19.08 -0.30
C ALA A 315 -12.97 19.02 -0.61
N TYR A 316 -13.33 18.43 -1.75
CA TYR A 316 -14.73 18.25 -2.17
C TYR A 316 -15.50 17.36 -1.19
N LEU A 317 -14.91 16.25 -0.73
CA LEU A 317 -15.53 15.36 0.25
C LEU A 317 -15.72 16.05 1.60
N TYR A 318 -14.72 16.77 2.10
CA TYR A 318 -14.78 17.44 3.40
C TYR A 318 -15.76 18.61 3.42
N TRP A 319 -15.82 19.37 2.31
CA TRP A 319 -16.80 20.45 2.15
C TRP A 319 -18.24 19.92 2.22
N ASN A 320 -18.50 18.76 1.62
CA ASN A 320 -19.83 18.16 1.60
C ASN A 320 -20.12 17.26 2.79
N ALA A 321 -19.14 16.93 3.64
CA ALA A 321 -19.29 15.98 4.74
C ALA A 321 -20.45 16.35 5.70
N LYS A 322 -20.62 17.65 6.03
CA LYS A 322 -21.75 18.12 6.86
C LYS A 322 -23.09 18.06 6.13
N ARG A 323 -23.10 18.29 4.81
CA ARG A 323 -24.33 18.34 3.98
C ARG A 323 -24.88 16.94 3.70
N VAL A 324 -24.00 15.95 3.52
CA VAL A 324 -24.37 14.55 3.24
C VAL A 324 -25.25 13.95 4.35
N ARG A 325 -25.14 14.41 5.59
CA ARG A 325 -25.99 13.94 6.71
C ARG A 325 -27.49 14.10 6.45
N ASN A 326 -27.87 15.14 5.69
CA ASN A 326 -29.27 15.47 5.41
C ASN A 326 -29.70 15.11 3.98
N MET A 327 -28.82 14.47 3.19
CA MET A 327 -29.11 14.12 1.80
C MET A 327 -29.82 12.76 1.68
N PRO A 328 -30.67 12.58 0.66
CA PRO A 328 -31.20 11.27 0.29
C PRO A 328 -30.06 10.26 0.03
N HIS A 329 -30.35 8.97 0.29
CA HIS A 329 -29.34 7.91 0.17
C HIS A 329 -28.78 7.74 -1.25
N ALA A 330 -29.58 8.01 -2.29
CA ALA A 330 -29.17 7.89 -3.68
C ALA A 330 -28.04 8.87 -4.05
N ASP A 331 -28.10 10.10 -3.53
CA ASP A 331 -27.10 11.14 -3.82
C ASP A 331 -25.81 10.94 -3.02
N SER A 332 -25.94 10.41 -1.81
CA SER A 332 -24.81 10.05 -0.94
C SER A 332 -23.85 9.05 -1.58
N TYR A 333 -24.33 8.19 -2.50
CA TYR A 333 -23.53 7.17 -3.16
C TYR A 333 -22.41 7.76 -4.05
N ARG A 334 -22.63 8.94 -4.64
CA ARG A 334 -21.60 9.60 -5.47
C ARG A 334 -20.37 9.98 -4.65
N PHE A 335 -20.56 10.46 -3.42
CA PHE A 335 -19.46 10.80 -2.52
C PHE A 335 -18.68 9.55 -2.06
N LEU A 336 -19.39 8.44 -1.81
CA LEU A 336 -18.74 7.17 -1.49
C LEU A 336 -17.89 6.64 -2.65
N LYS A 337 -18.34 6.81 -3.89
CA LYS A 337 -17.56 6.47 -5.10
C LYS A 337 -16.28 7.31 -5.17
N VAL A 338 -16.39 8.63 -5.01
CA VAL A 338 -15.21 9.53 -5.02
C VAL A 338 -14.22 9.10 -3.93
N TYR A 339 -14.70 8.88 -2.70
CA TYR A 339 -13.85 8.41 -1.59
C TYR A 339 -13.10 7.12 -1.92
N ARG A 340 -13.79 6.11 -2.45
CA ARG A 340 -13.16 4.82 -2.84
C ARG A 340 -12.13 4.96 -3.94
N ILE A 341 -12.42 5.78 -4.96
CA ILE A 341 -11.47 6.07 -6.05
C ILE A 341 -10.23 6.76 -5.47
N THR A 342 -10.42 7.77 -4.61
CA THR A 342 -9.31 8.49 -3.96
C THR A 342 -8.46 7.57 -3.08
N GLU A 343 -9.08 6.65 -2.33
CA GLU A 343 -8.37 5.66 -1.52
C GLU A 343 -7.55 4.70 -2.39
N PHE A 344 -8.14 4.19 -3.48
CA PHE A 344 -7.45 3.30 -4.42
C PHE A 344 -6.24 3.97 -5.06
N ILE A 345 -6.41 5.18 -5.60
CA ILE A 345 -5.32 5.96 -6.23
C ILE A 345 -4.22 6.29 -5.20
N GLY A 346 -4.59 6.43 -3.92
CA GLY A 346 -3.68 6.85 -2.86
C GLY A 346 -2.40 6.02 -2.72
N ARG A 347 -2.47 4.70 -2.93
CA ARG A 347 -1.27 3.81 -2.90
C ARG A 347 -0.31 4.09 -4.06
N TRP A 348 -0.85 4.34 -5.25
CA TRP A 348 -0.08 4.56 -6.47
C TRP A 348 0.60 5.94 -6.51
N SER A 349 0.19 6.85 -5.63
CA SER A 349 0.83 8.16 -5.50
C SER A 349 2.29 8.10 -5.03
N MET A 350 2.81 6.94 -4.60
CA MET A 350 4.21 6.76 -4.20
C MET A 350 5.12 6.23 -5.33
N ILE A 351 4.62 6.06 -6.56
CA ILE A 351 5.43 5.61 -7.70
C ILE A 351 6.65 6.52 -7.92
N ASP A 352 6.46 7.83 -7.72
CA ASP A 352 7.46 8.87 -7.94
C ASP A 352 8.76 8.67 -7.17
N ILE A 353 8.67 8.32 -5.87
CA ILE A 353 9.85 8.07 -5.02
C ILE A 353 10.68 6.91 -5.57
N PHE A 354 10.03 5.84 -6.06
CA PHE A 354 10.74 4.70 -6.63
C PHE A 354 11.38 5.04 -7.98
N VAL A 355 10.67 5.77 -8.85
CA VAL A 355 11.21 6.22 -10.15
C VAL A 355 12.44 7.10 -9.93
N VAL A 356 12.34 8.08 -9.02
CA VAL A 356 13.44 8.97 -8.66
C VAL A 356 14.63 8.20 -8.10
N ALA A 357 14.40 7.28 -7.15
CA ALA A 357 15.48 6.50 -6.55
C ALA A 357 16.25 5.69 -7.61
N ILE A 358 15.54 5.12 -8.59
CA ILE A 358 16.15 4.39 -9.69
C ILE A 358 16.89 5.35 -10.63
N LEU A 359 16.28 6.49 -10.99
CA LEU A 359 16.93 7.49 -11.86
C LEU A 359 18.23 8.04 -11.23
N VAL A 360 18.24 8.33 -9.93
CA VAL A 360 19.44 8.77 -9.22
C VAL A 360 20.51 7.68 -9.25
N ALA A 361 20.15 6.43 -8.96
CA ALA A 361 21.08 5.31 -9.05
C ALA A 361 21.68 5.17 -10.45
N LEU A 362 20.89 5.41 -11.51
CA LEU A 362 21.35 5.32 -12.89
C LEU A 362 22.28 6.48 -13.28
N VAL A 363 21.91 7.72 -12.98
CA VAL A 363 22.74 8.90 -13.29
C VAL A 363 24.11 8.81 -12.60
N GLN A 364 24.16 8.29 -11.38
CA GLN A 364 25.41 8.11 -10.64
C GLN A 364 26.26 6.94 -11.15
N LEU A 365 25.70 6.02 -11.94
CA LEU A 365 26.47 4.98 -12.62
C LEU A 365 27.07 5.47 -13.95
N GLU A 366 26.48 6.52 -14.54
CA GLU A 366 27.00 7.19 -15.74
C GLU A 366 28.09 8.25 -15.43
N ALA A 367 28.20 8.68 -14.17
CA ALA A 367 29.19 9.65 -13.68
C ALA A 367 30.42 8.96 -13.10
#